data_AF-A0A5F1I4W9-F1
#
_entry.id   AF-A0A5F1I4W9-F1
#
_cell.length_a   1.000
_cell.length_b   1.000
_cell.length_c   1.000
_cell.angle_alpha   90.00
_cell.angle_beta   90.00
_cell.angle_gamma   90.00
#
_symmetry.space_group_name_H-M   'P 1'
#
loop_
_entity.id
_entity.type
_entity.pdbx_description
1 polymer ?
#
loop_
_entity_poly.entity_id
_entity_poly.type
_entity_poly.pdbx_seq_one_letter_code
_entity_poly.pdbx_strand_id
1 'polypeptide(L)'
;MEIKLVKYWKVELFEQQKSGVSVLMAESRKPFFTGYSKERINPEKIHGSEFISLAPTPDSLALESVRLYRVDEIKCIPVYEQEVDSFAEAAEPLIKWMAESVHPHHSAIVTSTGAELLMSEKTHNTEKYLKD
;
A
#
# COMPACT_ATOMS: atom_id res chain seq x y z
N MET A 1 9.09 21.95 3.11
CA MET A 1 9.42 20.87 2.15
C MET A 1 9.22 19.57 2.91
N GLU A 2 8.11 18.87 2.69
CA GLU A 2 7.87 17.57 3.34
C GLU A 2 8.82 16.53 2.73
N ILE A 3 9.66 15.93 3.56
CA ILE A 3 10.53 14.83 3.16
C ILE A 3 9.71 13.56 3.30
N LYS A 4 9.10 13.09 2.21
CA LYS A 4 8.42 11.78 2.21
C LYS A 4 9.48 10.68 2.32
N LEU A 5 9.52 10.00 3.47
CA LEU A 5 10.44 8.89 3.70
C LEU A 5 10.08 7.73 2.75
N VAL A 6 11.06 7.23 2.01
CA VAL A 6 10.88 6.03 1.18
C VAL A 6 10.86 4.83 2.10
N LYS A 7 9.70 4.15 2.20
CA LYS A 7 9.52 2.95 3.01
C LYS A 7 10.19 1.74 2.36
N TYR A 8 10.00 1.59 1.04
CA TYR A 8 10.64 0.55 0.22
C TYR A 8 10.61 0.92 -1.27
N TRP A 9 11.31 0.14 -2.08
CA TRP A 9 11.35 0.24 -3.55
C TRP A 9 10.57 -0.93 -4.14
N LYS A 10 9.56 -0.64 -4.95
CA LYS A 10 8.93 -1.62 -5.83
C LYS A 10 9.84 -1.83 -7.04
N VAL A 11 10.21 -3.07 -7.28
CA VAL A 11 11.13 -3.49 -8.34
C VAL A 11 10.35 -4.33 -9.33
N GLU A 12 10.24 -3.84 -10.56
CA GLU A 12 9.56 -4.52 -11.67
C GLU A 12 10.60 -4.97 -12.70
N LEU A 13 10.59 -6.27 -13.02
CA LEU A 13 11.52 -6.89 -13.97
C LEU A 13 10.79 -7.21 -15.28
N PHE A 14 11.41 -6.84 -16.40
CA PHE A 14 10.86 -7.04 -17.74
C PHE A 14 11.83 -7.82 -18.64
N GLU A 15 11.26 -8.68 -19.49
CA GLU A 15 11.96 -9.44 -20.54
C GLU A 15 11.64 -8.78 -21.90
N GLN A 16 12.60 -8.69 -22.81
CA GLN A 16 12.39 -8.18 -24.18
C GLN A 16 11.43 -9.12 -24.92
N GLN A 17 10.34 -8.57 -25.47
CA GLN A 17 9.53 -9.33 -26.41
C GLN A 17 10.34 -9.55 -27.70
N LYS A 18 10.46 -10.82 -28.12
CA LYS A 18 11.00 -11.17 -29.44
C LYS A 18 10.13 -10.50 -30.50
N SER A 19 10.74 -9.69 -31.35
CA SER A 19 10.04 -9.01 -32.44
C SER A 19 9.43 -10.03 -33.39
N GLY A 20 8.11 -10.12 -33.36
CA GLY A 20 7.35 -11.06 -34.17
C GLY A 20 5.87 -10.77 -34.07
N VAL A 21 5.43 -9.71 -34.76
CA VAL A 21 4.03 -9.46 -35.11
C VAL A 21 3.09 -9.20 -33.92
N SER A 22 3.21 -8.05 -33.23
CA SER A 22 2.12 -7.46 -32.41
C SER A 22 2.40 -6.01 -32.00
N VAL A 23 2.64 -5.13 -32.98
CA VAL A 23 2.81 -3.67 -32.71
C VAL A 23 1.46 -2.91 -32.76
N LEU A 24 0.32 -3.60 -32.89
CA LEU A 24 -0.98 -2.95 -33.10
C LEU A 24 -1.88 -2.82 -31.86
N MET A 25 -1.41 -3.18 -30.67
CA MET A 25 -2.15 -2.91 -29.43
C MET A 25 -1.14 -2.38 -28.41
N ALA A 26 -1.25 -1.11 -28.04
CA ALA A 26 -0.47 -0.51 -26.96
C ALA A 26 -0.99 -1.02 -25.61
N GLU A 27 -0.87 -2.33 -25.37
CA GLU A 27 -0.96 -2.86 -24.01
C GLU A 27 0.31 -2.45 -23.26
N SER A 28 0.14 -1.86 -22.09
CA SER A 28 1.25 -1.50 -21.23
C SER A 28 2.05 -2.78 -20.92
N ARG A 29 3.33 -2.81 -21.34
CA ARG A 29 4.25 -3.94 -21.13
C ARG A 29 4.17 -4.38 -19.66
N LYS A 30 3.73 -5.62 -19.41
CA LYS A 30 3.57 -6.18 -18.07
C LYS A 30 4.91 -6.74 -17.57
N PRO A 31 5.32 -6.48 -16.31
CA PRO A 31 6.51 -7.11 -15.75
C PRO A 31 6.27 -8.61 -15.58
N PHE A 32 7.31 -9.43 -15.82
CA PHE A 32 7.23 -10.87 -15.57
C PHE A 32 7.43 -11.20 -14.09
N PHE A 33 8.06 -10.28 -13.34
CA PHE A 33 8.23 -10.38 -11.90
C PHE A 33 8.13 -9.00 -11.26
N THR A 34 7.46 -8.92 -10.10
CA THR A 34 7.39 -7.73 -9.26
C THR A 34 7.78 -8.13 -7.86
N GLY A 35 8.77 -7.44 -7.29
CA GLY A 35 9.17 -7.63 -5.90
C GLY A 35 9.51 -6.31 -5.23
N TYR A 36 10.01 -6.40 -4.01
CA TYR A 36 10.24 -5.26 -3.14
C TYR A 36 11.64 -5.32 -2.52
N SER A 37 12.27 -4.16 -2.34
CA SER A 37 13.60 -4.00 -1.73
C SER A 37 13.61 -2.79 -0.81
N LYS A 38 14.33 -2.86 0.32
CA LYS A 38 14.53 -1.69 1.21
C LYS A 38 15.47 -0.66 0.59
N GLU A 39 16.41 -1.11 -0.25
CA GLU A 39 17.40 -0.28 -0.91
C GLU A 39 17.10 -0.13 -2.40
N ARG A 40 17.52 1.00 -2.97
CA ARG A 40 17.46 1.21 -4.41
C ARG A 40 18.43 0.26 -5.10
N ILE A 41 17.90 -0.50 -6.05
CA ILE A 41 18.69 -1.45 -6.82
C ILE A 41 19.48 -0.72 -7.90
N ASN A 42 20.81 -0.82 -7.84
CA ASN A 42 21.72 -0.18 -8.78
C ASN A 42 22.12 -1.16 -9.90
N PRO A 43 21.79 -0.88 -11.18
CA PRO A 43 22.09 -1.76 -12.31
C PRO A 43 23.58 -2.12 -12.46
N GLU A 44 24.49 -1.20 -12.09
CA GLU A 44 25.94 -1.40 -12.18
C GLU A 44 26.46 -2.46 -11.20
N LYS A 45 25.84 -2.60 -10.01
CA LYS A 45 26.22 -3.63 -9.04
C LYS A 45 25.74 -5.03 -9.43
N ILE A 46 24.81 -5.10 -10.38
CA ILE A 46 24.11 -6.32 -10.77
C ILE A 46 24.76 -6.97 -12.00
N HIS A 47 25.56 -6.21 -12.77
CA HIS A 47 26.20 -6.65 -14.02
C HIS A 47 27.16 -7.86 -13.89
N GLY A 48 27.49 -8.29 -12.66
CA GLY A 48 28.27 -9.52 -12.40
C GLY A 48 27.56 -10.56 -11.52
N SER A 49 26.29 -10.32 -11.15
CA SER A 49 25.51 -11.25 -10.33
C SER A 49 24.72 -12.20 -11.23
N GLU A 50 24.56 -13.46 -10.82
CA GLU A 50 23.73 -14.44 -11.55
C GLU A 50 22.24 -14.31 -11.18
N PHE A 51 21.96 -13.81 -9.97
CA PHE A 51 20.61 -13.67 -9.41
C PHE A 51 20.38 -12.31 -8.76
N ILE A 52 19.13 -11.85 -8.79
CA ILE A 52 18.60 -10.73 -8.00
C ILE A 52 17.60 -11.27 -7.00
N SER A 53 17.76 -10.93 -5.72
CA SER A 53 16.85 -11.39 -4.66
C SER A 53 15.92 -10.26 -4.22
N LEU A 54 14.62 -10.49 -4.29
CA LEU A 54 13.57 -9.51 -4.00
C LEU A 54 12.52 -10.12 -3.08
N ALA A 55 11.94 -9.31 -2.18
CA ALA A 55 10.81 -9.77 -1.38
C ALA A 55 9.54 -9.83 -2.26
N PRO A 56 8.73 -10.90 -2.22
CA PRO A 56 7.51 -11.02 -3.02
C PRO A 56 6.41 -10.05 -2.54
N THR A 57 6.45 -9.64 -1.27
CA THR A 57 5.57 -8.61 -0.70
C THR A 57 6.37 -7.63 0.15
N PRO A 58 5.89 -6.39 0.40
CA PRO A 58 6.62 -5.37 1.15
C PRO A 58 7.02 -5.79 2.56
N ASP A 59 6.17 -6.59 3.22
CA ASP A 59 6.34 -7.02 4.62
C ASP A 59 6.94 -8.43 4.74
N SER A 60 7.23 -9.09 3.61
CA SER A 60 7.81 -10.43 3.61
C SER A 60 9.28 -10.40 3.98
N LEU A 61 9.66 -11.26 4.93
CA LEU A 61 11.05 -11.57 5.25
C LEU A 61 11.67 -12.59 4.27
N ALA A 62 10.83 -13.30 3.51
CA ALA A 62 11.29 -14.23 2.49
C ALA A 62 11.74 -13.47 1.24
N LEU A 63 12.87 -13.90 0.66
CA LEU A 63 13.41 -13.37 -0.59
C LEU A 63 13.27 -14.43 -1.69
N GLU A 64 12.80 -14.01 -2.85
CA GLU A 64 12.79 -14.80 -4.07
C GLU A 64 13.91 -14.36 -5.00
N SER A 65 14.69 -15.32 -5.47
CA SER A 65 15.82 -15.07 -6.38
C SER A 65 15.40 -15.26 -7.84
N VAL A 66 15.55 -14.20 -8.63
CA VAL A 66 15.28 -14.20 -10.07
C VAL A 66 16.61 -14.20 -10.83
N ARG A 67 16.69 -14.99 -11.90
CA ARG A 67 17.90 -15.06 -12.74
C ARG A 67 18.04 -13.80 -13.60
N LEU A 68 19.21 -13.18 -13.56
CA LEU A 68 19.44 -11.88 -14.19
C LEU A 68 19.56 -11.94 -15.71
N TYR A 69 19.97 -13.06 -16.29
CA TYR A 69 20.04 -13.20 -17.76
C TYR A 69 18.66 -13.08 -18.44
N ARG A 70 17.56 -13.21 -17.68
CA ARG A 70 16.18 -13.06 -18.16
C ARG A 70 15.66 -11.62 -18.06
N VAL A 71 16.45 -10.73 -17.47
CA VAL A 71 16.05 -9.36 -17.14
C VAL A 71 16.72 -8.41 -18.13
N ASP A 72 15.93 -7.83 -19.01
CA ASP A 72 16.39 -6.81 -19.95
C ASP A 72 16.22 -5.40 -19.40
N GLU A 73 15.22 -5.21 -18.54
CA GLU A 73 14.91 -3.90 -17.96
C GLU A 73 14.44 -4.05 -16.51
N ILE A 74 14.96 -3.19 -15.65
CA ILE A 74 14.61 -3.10 -14.22
C ILE A 74 14.03 -1.72 -13.96
N LYS A 75 12.77 -1.65 -13.51
CA LYS A 75 12.18 -0.40 -13.02
C LYS A 75 12.14 -0.41 -11.50
N CYS A 76 12.68 0.66 -10.91
CA CYS A 76 12.64 0.88 -9.47
C CYS A 76 11.73 2.07 -9.18
N ILE A 77 10.62 1.82 -8.50
CA ILE A 77 9.61 2.81 -8.15
C ILE A 77 9.66 3.00 -6.63
N PRO A 78 9.95 4.22 -6.13
CA PRO A 78 9.93 4.48 -4.69
C PRO A 78 8.50 4.38 -4.17
N VAL A 79 8.31 3.60 -3.11
CA VAL A 79 7.07 3.55 -2.34
C VAL A 79 7.31 4.27 -1.03
N TYR A 80 6.65 5.41 -0.90
CA TYR A 80 6.75 6.25 0.27
C TYR A 80 5.95 5.65 1.41
N GLU A 81 6.41 5.91 2.62
CA GLU A 81 5.58 5.71 3.80
C GLU A 81 4.34 6.58 3.63
N GLN A 82 3.17 5.93 3.57
CA GLN A 82 1.93 6.68 3.71
C GLN A 82 1.91 7.17 5.15
N GLU A 83 1.66 8.47 5.35
CA GLU A 83 1.35 8.96 6.68
C GLU A 83 0.23 8.07 7.21
N VAL A 84 0.49 7.43 8.36
CA VAL A 84 -0.54 6.68 9.07
C VAL A 84 -1.72 7.63 9.18
N ASP A 85 -2.93 7.15 8.90
CA ASP A 85 -4.11 7.99 8.93
C ASP A 85 -4.22 8.61 10.33
N SER A 86 -3.75 9.85 10.46
CA SER A 86 -3.63 10.52 11.75
C SER A 86 -4.97 10.63 12.47
N PHE A 87 -6.07 10.60 11.71
CA PHE A 87 -7.40 10.50 12.27
C PHE A 87 -7.65 9.11 12.88
N ALA A 88 -7.28 8.02 12.19
CA ALA A 88 -7.41 6.66 12.71
C ALA A 88 -6.59 6.48 14.00
N GLU A 89 -5.34 6.94 14.03
CA GLU A 89 -4.50 6.90 15.23
C GLU A 89 -5.10 7.70 16.39
N ALA A 90 -5.70 8.86 16.12
CA ALA A 90 -6.37 9.67 17.14
C ALA A 90 -7.71 9.06 17.59
N ALA A 91 -8.44 8.38 16.70
CA ALA A 91 -9.75 7.79 16.98
C ALA A 91 -9.63 6.46 17.74
N GLU A 92 -8.59 5.67 17.50
CA GLU A 92 -8.44 4.31 18.06
C GLU A 92 -8.45 4.26 19.60
N PRO A 93 -7.76 5.17 20.33
CA PRO A 93 -7.87 5.24 21.79
C PRO A 93 -9.29 5.55 22.29
N LEU A 94 -10.01 6.44 21.59
CA LEU A 94 -11.39 6.79 21.93
C LEU A 94 -12.33 5.59 21.69
N ILE A 95 -12.19 4.92 20.55
CA ILE A 95 -12.95 3.71 20.21
C ILE A 95 -12.72 2.62 21.27
N LYS A 96 -11.47 2.40 21.66
CA LYS A 96 -11.11 1.43 22.71
C LYS A 96 -11.77 1.78 24.04
N TRP A 97 -11.64 3.04 24.49
CA TRP A 97 -12.27 3.48 25.73
C TRP A 97 -13.78 3.28 25.72
N MET A 98 -14.45 3.60 24.60
CA MET A 98 -15.89 3.38 24.45
C MET A 98 -16.25 1.90 24.54
N ALA A 99 -15.50 1.02 23.86
CA ALA A 99 -15.74 -0.42 23.90
C ALA A 99 -15.59 -1.02 25.31
N GLU A 100 -14.67 -0.48 26.11
CA GLU A 100 -14.39 -0.96 27.48
C GLU A 100 -15.30 -0.32 28.54
N SER A 101 -15.78 0.90 28.30
CA SER A 101 -16.43 1.72 29.34
C SER A 101 -17.94 1.90 29.17
N VAL A 102 -18.49 1.72 27.97
CA VAL A 102 -19.92 1.98 27.69
C VAL A 102 -20.59 0.87 26.86
N HIS A 103 -21.92 0.82 26.88
CA HIS A 103 -22.69 -0.15 26.10
C HIS A 103 -22.56 0.13 24.58
N PRO A 104 -22.55 -0.88 23.69
CA PRO A 104 -22.41 -0.73 22.22
C PRO A 104 -23.39 0.22 21.49
N HIS A 105 -24.40 0.76 22.18
CA HIS A 105 -25.37 1.71 21.61
C HIS A 105 -25.03 3.17 21.91
N HIS A 106 -23.80 3.43 22.35
CA HIS A 106 -23.28 4.78 22.49
C HIS A 106 -22.62 5.26 21.20
N SER A 107 -22.76 6.54 20.91
CA SER A 107 -22.01 7.25 19.88
C SER A 107 -21.26 8.41 20.50
N ALA A 108 -20.15 8.81 19.89
CA ALA A 108 -19.39 10.00 20.29
C ALA A 108 -19.30 10.97 19.11
N ILE A 109 -19.47 12.26 19.39
CA ILE A 109 -19.26 13.36 18.43
C ILE A 109 -18.10 14.20 18.96
N VAL A 110 -17.03 14.29 18.18
CA VAL A 110 -15.83 15.05 18.55
C VAL A 110 -15.70 16.26 17.65
N THR A 111 -15.48 17.42 18.27
CA THR A 111 -15.22 18.71 17.61
C THR A 111 -13.83 19.21 18.00
N SER A 112 -13.39 20.33 17.42
CA SER A 112 -12.10 20.95 17.77
C SER A 112 -12.03 21.48 19.20
N THR A 113 -13.16 21.59 19.91
CA THR A 113 -13.25 22.21 21.23
C THR A 113 -13.85 21.30 22.32
N GLY A 114 -14.32 20.10 21.97
CA GLY A 114 -14.94 19.19 22.92
C GLY A 114 -15.39 17.87 22.31
N ALA A 115 -15.82 16.95 23.18
CA ALA A 115 -16.37 15.66 22.80
C ALA A 115 -17.68 15.40 23.56
N GLU A 116 -18.70 14.95 22.83
CA GLU A 116 -20.02 14.60 23.36
C GLU A 116 -20.20 13.08 23.26
N LEU A 117 -20.70 12.47 24.34
CA LEU A 117 -21.05 11.05 24.38
C LEU A 117 -22.56 10.91 24.49
N LEU A 118 -23.17 10.24 23.51
CA LEU A 118 -24.61 10.11 23.39
C LEU A 118 -25.02 8.64 23.54
N MET A 119 -26.14 8.41 24.22
CA MET A 119 -26.75 7.09 24.35
C MET A 119 -28.05 7.05 23.55
N SER A 120 -28.16 6.08 22.64
CA SER A 120 -29.38 5.89 21.85
C SER A 120 -30.42 5.12 22.65
N GLU A 121 -31.64 5.66 22.75
CA GLU A 121 -32.77 4.97 23.38
C GLU A 121 -33.59 4.16 22.35
N LYS A 122 -33.81 4.71 21.16
CA LYS A 122 -34.53 4.04 20.06
C LYS A 122 -34.06 4.57 18.70
N THR A 123 -33.75 3.66 17.78
CA THR A 123 -33.35 3.99 16.41
C THR A 123 -34.32 3.36 15.42
N HIS A 124 -34.86 4.16 14.50
CA HIS A 124 -35.70 3.67 13.39
C HIS A 124 -35.15 4.22 12.06
N ASN A 125 -34.47 3.37 11.31
CA ASN A 125 -33.86 3.75 10.04
C ASN A 125 -34.93 3.80 8.94
N THR A 126 -34.98 4.91 8.21
CA THR A 126 -35.96 5.13 7.14
C THR A 126 -35.30 5.49 5.81
N GLU A 127 -34.23 4.78 5.47
CA GLU A 127 -33.47 4.94 4.22
C GLU A 127 -34.38 4.89 2.98
N LYS A 128 -35.48 4.12 3.06
CA LYS A 128 -36.56 4.05 2.04
C LYS A 128 -37.20 5.39 1.65
N TYR A 129 -36.98 6.46 2.43
CA TYR A 129 -37.50 7.80 2.14
C TYR A 129 -36.41 8.79 1.68
N LEU A 130 -35.15 8.36 1.57
CA LEU A 130 -34.09 9.17 0.98
C LEU A 130 -34.43 9.43 -0.50
N LYS A 131 -34.32 10.68 -0.91
CA LYS A 131 -34.40 11.09 -2.33
C LYS A 131 -32.99 11.50 -2.75
N ASP A 132 -32.53 10.94 -3.87
CA ASP A 132 -31.27 11.33 -4.53
C ASP A 132 -31.29 12.79 -5.00
#